data_AF-M1ECA6-F1
#
_entry.id   AF-M1ECA6-F1
#
_cell.length_a   1.000
_cell.length_b   1.000
_cell.length_c   1.000
_cell.angle_alpha   90.00
_cell.angle_beta   90.00
_cell.angle_gamma   90.00
#
_symmetry.space_group_name_H-M   'P 1'
#
loop_
_entity.id
_entity.type
_entity.pdbx_description
1 polymer ?
#
loop_
_entity_poly.entity_id
_entity_poly.type
_entity_poly.pdbx_seq_one_letter_code
_entity_poly.pdbx_strand_id
1 'polypeptide(L)'
;DFRIKMCTKVTMDDFLTAHHEMGHIQYDMAYAEQPFLLRNGANEGFHEAVGEIMSLSAATPNHLKNIGLLPPDFSEDSETDINFLLK
;
A
#
# COMPACT_ATOMS: atom_id res chain seq x y z
N ASP A 1 15.23 -12.80 -7.88
CA ASP A 1 15.15 -11.58 -8.70
C ASP A 1 13.72 -11.10 -8.61
N PHE A 2 13.50 -9.87 -8.15
CA PHE A 2 12.20 -9.29 -7.87
C PHE A 2 12.16 -7.92 -8.53
N ARG A 3 11.10 -7.62 -9.30
CA ARG A 3 11.02 -6.43 -10.14
C ARG A 3 9.61 -5.87 -10.15
N ILE A 4 9.51 -4.54 -10.15
CA ILE A 4 8.26 -3.80 -10.38
C ILE A 4 8.34 -3.17 -11.78
N LYS A 5 7.24 -3.21 -12.54
CA LYS A 5 7.13 -2.56 -13.85
C LYS A 5 5.89 -1.66 -13.89
N MET A 6 6.09 -0.39 -13.59
CA MET A 6 5.03 0.63 -13.51
C MET A 6 5.45 1.90 -14.27
N CYS A 7 4.51 2.55 -14.95
CA CYS A 7 4.71 3.86 -15.60
C CYS A 7 4.41 5.01 -14.61
N THR A 8 5.17 5.06 -13.52
CA THR A 8 4.89 5.91 -12.36
C THR A 8 4.90 7.41 -12.71
N LYS A 9 3.90 8.12 -12.21
CA LYS A 9 3.75 9.58 -12.24
C LYS A 9 3.82 10.14 -10.83
N VAL A 10 4.03 11.45 -10.72
CA VAL A 10 4.01 12.15 -9.43
C VAL A 10 2.55 12.49 -9.06
N THR A 11 1.82 11.49 -8.59
CA THR A 11 0.41 11.59 -8.14
C THR A 11 0.20 10.82 -6.84
N MET A 12 -0.87 11.14 -6.11
CA MET A 12 -1.23 10.42 -4.88
C MET A 12 -1.60 8.96 -5.19
N ASP A 13 -2.34 8.71 -6.27
CA ASP A 13 -2.74 7.36 -6.66
C ASP A 13 -1.50 6.49 -6.94
N ASP A 14 -0.53 6.99 -7.70
CA ASP A 14 0.69 6.24 -8.00
C ASP A 14 1.60 6.08 -6.76
N PHE A 15 1.55 7.01 -5.80
CA PHE A 15 2.22 6.87 -4.50
C PHE A 15 1.64 5.69 -3.70
N LEU A 16 0.31 5.53 -3.70
CA LEU A 16 -0.35 4.41 -3.05
C LEU A 16 -0.11 3.10 -3.82
N THR A 17 -0.22 3.11 -5.15
CA THR A 17 0.12 1.93 -5.96
C THR A 17 1.56 1.47 -5.73
N ALA A 18 2.51 2.38 -5.56
CA ALA A 18 3.89 1.99 -5.24
C ALA A 18 3.99 1.23 -3.90
N HIS A 19 3.19 1.60 -2.88
CA HIS A 19 3.12 0.85 -1.62
C HIS A 19 2.45 -0.52 -1.80
N HIS A 20 1.36 -0.59 -2.56
CA HIS A 20 0.68 -1.83 -2.92
C HIS A 20 1.65 -2.83 -3.57
N GLU A 21 2.31 -2.41 -4.65
CA GLU A 21 3.22 -3.27 -5.44
C GLU A 21 4.44 -3.69 -4.63
N MET A 22 4.96 -2.80 -3.76
CA MET A 22 6.05 -3.16 -2.85
C MET A 22 5.59 -4.15 -1.78
N GLY A 23 4.30 -4.14 -1.39
CA GLY A 23 3.67 -5.16 -0.56
C GLY A 23 3.74 -6.55 -1.20
N HIS A 24 3.42 -6.67 -2.49
CA HIS A 24 3.60 -7.92 -3.24
C HIS A 24 5.06 -8.39 -3.25
N ILE A 25 5.99 -7.49 -3.55
CA ILE A 25 7.43 -7.83 -3.57
C ILE A 25 7.90 -8.28 -2.19
N GLN A 26 7.43 -7.65 -1.11
CA GLN A 26 7.73 -8.13 0.24
C GLN A 26 7.17 -9.52 0.50
N TYR A 27 5.95 -9.80 0.06
CA TYR A 27 5.36 -11.11 0.23
C TYR A 27 6.12 -12.19 -0.56
N ASP A 28 6.49 -11.90 -1.81
CA ASP A 28 7.33 -12.73 -2.67
C ASP A 28 8.69 -13.06 -2.03
N MET A 29 9.34 -12.05 -1.44
CA MET A 29 10.62 -12.22 -0.74
C MET A 29 10.46 -13.12 0.49
N ALA A 30 9.37 -12.98 1.25
CA ALA A 30 9.15 -13.70 2.50
C ALA A 30 9.02 -15.22 2.30
N TYR A 31 8.39 -15.69 1.22
CA TYR A 31 8.28 -17.13 0.91
C TYR A 31 9.31 -17.63 -0.10
N ALA A 32 10.32 -16.84 -0.46
CA ALA A 32 11.30 -17.20 -1.49
C ALA A 32 12.09 -18.49 -1.17
N GLU A 33 12.19 -18.87 0.11
CA GLU A 33 12.88 -20.09 0.54
C GLU A 33 11.99 -21.35 0.53
N GLN A 34 10.68 -21.21 0.34
CA GLN A 34 9.77 -22.36 0.23
C GLN A 34 10.08 -23.21 -1.01
N PRO A 35 9.72 -24.50 -1.04
CA PRO A 35 9.73 -25.31 -2.27
C PRO A 35 8.95 -24.62 -3.39
N PHE A 36 9.39 -24.80 -4.64
CA PHE A 36 8.85 -24.05 -5.80
C PHE A 36 7.32 -24.07 -5.89
N LEU A 37 6.69 -25.24 -5.64
CA LEU A 37 5.23 -25.40 -5.71
C LEU A 37 4.46 -24.71 -4.57
N LEU A 38 5.15 -24.21 -3.54
CA LEU A 38 4.57 -23.56 -2.36
C LEU A 38 4.86 -22.05 -2.29
N ARG A 39 5.44 -21.46 -3.35
CA ARG A 39 5.77 -20.03 -3.42
C ARG A 39 4.59 -19.23 -3.97
N ASN A 40 3.54 -19.10 -3.17
CA ASN A 40 2.38 -18.28 -3.50
C ASN A 40 1.63 -17.88 -2.20
N GLY A 41 0.59 -17.05 -2.33
CA GLY A 41 -0.32 -16.75 -1.23
C GLY A 41 -0.99 -18.01 -0.67
N ALA A 42 -1.44 -17.94 0.58
CA ALA A 42 -2.11 -19.06 1.25
C ALA A 42 -3.38 -19.53 0.51
N ASN A 43 -4.08 -18.58 -0.10
CA ASN A 43 -5.11 -18.78 -1.11
C ASN A 43 -5.12 -17.58 -2.06
N GLU A 44 -6.00 -17.58 -3.05
CA GLU A 44 -6.06 -16.54 -4.10
C GLU A 44 -6.29 -15.11 -3.56
N GLY A 45 -6.90 -14.94 -2.38
CA GLY A 45 -7.20 -13.62 -1.82
C GLY A 45 -6.05 -12.98 -1.03
N PHE A 46 -5.05 -13.75 -0.61
CA PHE A 46 -4.01 -13.24 0.29
C PHE A 46 -3.06 -12.25 -0.40
N HIS A 47 -2.75 -12.47 -1.68
CA HIS A 47 -1.72 -11.69 -2.37
C HIS A 47 -2.14 -10.22 -2.52
N GLU A 48 -3.36 -10.00 -3.02
CA GLU A 48 -3.99 -8.68 -3.16
C GLU A 48 -4.25 -8.02 -1.80
N ALA A 49 -4.76 -8.77 -0.82
CA ALA A 49 -5.05 -8.23 0.51
C ALA A 49 -3.80 -7.65 1.19
N VAL A 50 -2.63 -8.30 1.03
CA VAL A 50 -1.35 -7.79 1.57
C VAL A 50 -0.93 -6.48 0.90
N GLY A 51 -1.13 -6.33 -0.41
CA GLY A 51 -0.88 -5.07 -1.12
C GLY A 51 -1.80 -3.94 -0.63
N GLU A 52 -3.10 -4.20 -0.55
CA GLU A 52 -4.11 -3.21 -0.16
C GLU A 52 -3.91 -2.65 1.25
N ILE A 53 -3.53 -3.47 2.23
CA ILE A 53 -3.30 -2.98 3.60
C ILE A 53 -2.11 -2.02 3.71
N MET A 54 -1.13 -2.13 2.80
CA MET A 54 0.01 -1.20 2.73
C MET A 54 -0.47 0.16 2.21
N SER A 55 -1.25 0.17 1.12
CA SER A 55 -1.87 1.39 0.58
C SER A 55 -2.78 2.07 1.60
N LEU A 56 -3.63 1.30 2.29
CA LEU A 56 -4.55 1.83 3.30
C LEU A 56 -3.81 2.58 4.41
N SER A 57 -2.69 2.02 4.89
CA SER A 57 -1.88 2.65 5.93
C SER A 57 -1.17 3.91 5.42
N ALA A 58 -0.64 3.85 4.19
CA ALA A 58 0.08 4.96 3.55
C ALA A 58 -0.84 6.14 3.20
N ALA A 59 -2.13 5.90 2.98
CA ALA A 59 -3.13 6.93 2.67
C ALA A 59 -3.54 7.76 3.89
N THR A 60 -3.22 7.33 5.11
CA THR A 60 -3.67 8.03 6.32
C THR A 60 -3.04 9.43 6.44
N PRO A 61 -3.78 10.47 6.84
CA PRO A 61 -3.21 11.80 7.06
C PRO A 61 -2.11 11.83 8.11
N ASN A 62 -2.19 10.97 9.14
CA ASN A 62 -1.11 10.78 10.10
C ASN A 62 0.21 10.35 9.42
N HIS A 63 0.16 9.36 8.50
CA HIS A 63 1.34 8.95 7.75
C HIS A 63 1.87 10.11 6.88
N LEU A 64 1.00 10.77 6.12
CA LEU A 64 1.37 11.87 5.22
C LEU A 64 2.02 13.06 5.95
N LYS A 65 1.56 13.39 7.16
CA LYS A 65 2.20 14.40 8.03
C LYS A 65 3.62 13.99 8.40
N ASN A 66 3.81 12.75 8.83
CA ASN A 66 5.10 12.24 9.29
C ASN A 66 6.16 12.17 8.18
N ILE A 67 5.74 11.99 6.93
CA ILE A 67 6.64 12.01 5.76
C ILE A 67 6.75 13.39 5.08
N GLY A 68 6.10 14.42 5.64
CA GLY A 68 6.20 15.81 5.18
C GLY A 68 5.40 16.12 3.91
N LEU A 69 4.45 15.28 3.52
CA LEU A 69 3.55 15.51 2.38
C LEU A 69 2.24 16.21 2.77
N LEU A 70 1.97 16.33 4.07
CA LEU A 70 0.83 17.08 4.61
C LEU A 70 1.30 18.05 5.71
N PRO A 71 0.79 19.30 5.75
CA PRO A 71 1.16 20.25 6.79
C PRO A 71 0.87 19.73 8.21
N PRO A 72 1.74 20.04 9.20
CA PRO A 72 1.57 19.55 10.57
C PRO A 72 0.35 20.13 11.28
N ASP A 73 -0.12 21.30 10.84
CA ASP A 73 -1.31 22.01 11.33
C ASP A 73 -2.61 21.59 10.63
N PHE A 74 -2.55 20.70 9.63
CA PHE A 74 -3.75 20.12 9.04
C PHE A 74 -4.56 19.35 10.09
N SER A 75 -5.86 19.60 10.17
CA SER A 75 -6.78 18.89 11.05
C SER A 75 -7.82 18.13 10.24
N GLU A 76 -8.07 16.88 10.63
CA GLU A 76 -9.19 16.08 10.15
C GLU A 76 -10.43 16.45 10.97
N ASP A 77 -11.59 16.54 10.31
CA ASP A 77 -12.89 16.73 10.96
C ASP A 77 -13.84 15.56 10.63
N SER A 78 -14.94 15.47 11.37
CA SER A 78 -15.92 14.39 11.19
C SER A 78 -16.57 14.37 9.81
N GLU A 79 -16.66 15.51 9.12
CA GLU A 79 -17.22 15.57 7.77
C GLU A 79 -16.25 14.96 6.76
N THR A 80 -14.95 15.27 6.88
CA THR A 80 -13.88 14.68 6.06
C THR A 80 -13.73 13.18 6.31
N ASP A 81 -13.86 12.72 7.55
CA ASP A 81 -13.84 11.30 7.88
C ASP A 81 -15.02 10.55 7.25
N ILE A 82 -16.24 11.11 7.32
CA ILE A 82 -17.41 10.49 6.66
C ILE A 82 -17.23 10.47 5.14
N ASN A 83 -16.70 11.55 4.55
CA ASN A 83 -16.41 11.59 3.12
C ASN A 83 -15.39 10.52 2.72
N PHE A 84 -14.36 10.29 3.54
CA PHE A 84 -13.36 9.25 3.31
C PHE A 84 -13.97 7.85 3.40
N LEU A 85 -14.79 7.58 4.42
CA LEU A 85 -15.41 6.26 4.63
C LEU A 85 -16.50 5.91 3.60
N LEU A 86 -17.12 6.92 2.97
CA LEU A 86 -18.15 6.73 1.95
C LEU A 86 -17.58 6.49 0.54
N LYS A 87 -16.40 7.04 0.27
CA LYS A 87 -15.77 7.05 -1.06
C LYS A 87 -15.50 5.65 -1.59
#